data_AF-A0A2A9LUZ0-F1
#
_entry.id   AF-A0A2A9LUZ0-F1
#
_cell.length_a   1.000
_cell.length_b   1.000
_cell.length_c   1.000
_cell.angle_alpha   90.00
_cell.angle_beta   90.00
_cell.angle_gamma   90.00
#
_symmetry.space_group_name_H-M   'P 1'
#
loop_
_entity.id
_entity.type
_entity.pdbx_description
1 polymer ?
#
loop_
_entity_poly.entity_id
_entity_poly.type
_entity_poly.pdbx_seq_one_letter_code
_entity_poly.pdbx_strand_id
1 'polypeptide(L)'
;MNLRHPRFIRPALGTVCAATLATLAACNGDACFGVDVCFNDNTQTVALSGTAATGDALASASVTVSCAQGSATTLTDGGGNYRVTVNATLPCVITVASGGTSLHSLTYAGGTFNTTPETELLLVYLAAQLGTNTAGLIGNFQGNAHFQQVMDNANTVQAAQSAVVTNLQQRYAVTLSTPAFLTTPFVVGQPGVDSDLDALAKAGAIDSNGMPDAAAVTLLTQAGAAQPL
;
A
#
# COMPACT_ATOMS: atom_id res chain seq x y z
N MET A 1 85.44 17.69 22.45
CA MET A 1 85.41 19.16 22.30
C MET A 1 84.16 19.47 21.51
N ASN A 2 83.10 20.08 22.00
CA ASN A 2 82.89 21.37 22.68
C ASN A 2 81.54 21.82 22.07
N LEU A 3 80.47 22.27 22.73
CA LEU A 3 80.32 23.06 23.94
C LEU A 3 78.95 22.81 24.60
N ARG A 4 78.90 23.10 25.90
CA ARG A 4 77.73 23.13 26.79
C ARG A 4 77.08 24.55 26.78
N HIS A 5 75.75 24.59 26.94
CA HIS A 5 74.91 25.46 27.82
C HIS A 5 74.97 27.01 27.66
N PRO A 6 74.07 27.81 28.31
CA PRO A 6 72.60 27.76 28.48
C PRO A 6 71.95 29.19 28.34
N ARG A 7 70.62 29.34 28.55
CA ARG A 7 69.86 30.48 29.19
C ARG A 7 68.40 30.47 28.69
N PHE A 8 67.39 30.05 29.46
CA PHE A 8 66.59 30.76 30.50
C PHE A 8 65.88 32.06 30.03
N ILE A 9 64.54 32.07 30.05
CA ILE A 9 63.60 32.99 30.78
C ILE A 9 62.14 32.82 30.24
N ARG A 10 61.32 32.08 31.00
CA ARG A 10 59.98 32.41 31.60
C ARG A 10 58.79 33.01 30.78
N PRO A 11 57.53 32.96 31.33
CA PRO A 11 56.33 32.46 30.66
C PRO A 11 55.21 33.51 30.41
N ALA A 12 54.21 33.16 29.58
CA ALA A 12 52.88 33.78 29.55
C ALA A 12 51.95 32.83 28.75
N LEU A 13 50.96 32.18 29.39
CA LEU A 13 49.58 32.64 29.65
C LEU A 13 48.60 32.28 28.53
N GLY A 14 47.55 31.54 28.89
CA GLY A 14 46.33 31.30 28.09
C GLY A 14 46.52 30.24 26.99
N THR A 15 45.61 29.33 26.70
CA THR A 15 44.17 29.32 26.97
C THR A 15 43.67 27.89 26.72
N VAL A 16 42.70 27.49 27.52
CA VAL A 16 41.94 26.23 27.46
C VAL A 16 41.27 26.09 26.09
N CYS A 17 41.50 24.98 25.37
CA CYS A 17 40.62 24.52 24.31
C CYS A 17 39.92 23.25 24.78
N ALA A 18 38.68 23.41 25.22
CA ALA A 18 37.76 22.33 25.50
C ALA A 18 37.37 21.61 24.21
N ALA A 19 37.28 20.28 24.31
CA ALA A 19 36.70 19.43 23.29
C ALA A 19 35.20 19.70 23.15
N THR A 20 34.71 19.73 21.91
CA THR A 20 33.30 19.39 21.61
C THR A 20 33.27 18.56 20.34
N LEU A 21 33.01 17.27 20.52
CA LEU A 21 32.55 16.34 19.49
C LEU A 21 31.21 16.85 18.96
N ALA A 22 31.15 17.20 17.68
CA ALA A 22 29.89 17.41 16.98
C ALA A 22 29.31 16.04 16.59
N THR A 23 28.37 15.55 17.38
CA THR A 23 27.42 14.52 16.95
C THR A 23 26.42 15.18 16.00
N LEU A 24 26.44 14.78 14.73
CA LEU A 24 25.46 15.20 13.74
C LEU A 24 24.16 14.41 13.99
N ALA A 25 23.40 14.85 15.00
CA ALA A 25 22.01 14.45 15.17
C ALA A 25 21.18 15.14 14.09
N ALA A 26 20.44 14.34 13.32
CA ALA A 26 19.48 14.78 12.34
C ALA A 26 18.52 15.81 12.96
N CYS A 27 18.45 16.99 12.34
CA CYS A 27 17.39 17.94 12.57
C CYS A 27 16.52 17.92 11.30
N ASN A 28 15.34 17.32 11.41
CA ASN A 28 14.24 17.57 10.49
C ASN A 28 14.02 19.10 10.48
N GLY A 29 14.44 19.74 9.39
CA GLY A 29 14.45 21.20 9.29
C GLY A 29 13.07 21.72 8.94
N ASP A 30 12.25 21.97 9.96
CA ASP A 30 11.08 22.85 9.85
C ASP A 30 11.56 24.31 9.98
N ALA A 31 11.67 25.01 8.85
CA ALA A 31 11.90 26.45 8.82
C ALA A 31 10.54 27.18 8.87
N CYS A 32 10.14 27.65 10.05
CA CYS A 32 8.96 28.50 10.23
C CYS A 32 9.37 29.98 10.30
N PHE A 33 8.94 30.77 9.32
CA PHE A 33 8.99 32.24 9.39
C PHE A 33 7.59 32.81 9.13
N GLY A 34 7.10 33.62 10.07
CA GLY A 34 5.94 34.48 9.85
C GLY A 34 4.62 33.94 10.40
N VAL A 35 3.83 34.85 10.93
CA VAL A 35 2.54 34.67 11.60
C VAL A 35 1.43 34.13 10.68
N ASP A 36 1.38 32.83 10.43
CA ASP A 36 0.12 32.08 10.22
C ASP A 36 0.39 30.56 10.26
N VAL A 37 -0.57 29.81 10.82
CA VAL A 37 -0.65 28.35 11.04
C VAL A 37 0.44 27.46 10.41
N CYS A 38 1.21 26.75 11.25
CA CYS A 38 2.01 25.59 10.84
C CYS A 38 1.08 24.43 10.45
N PHE A 39 0.78 24.27 9.16
CA PHE A 39 0.22 23.01 8.68
C PHE A 39 1.35 21.96 8.72
N ASN A 40 1.30 21.05 9.69
CA ASN A 40 1.96 19.76 9.56
C ASN A 40 1.22 18.96 8.49
N ASP A 41 1.42 19.32 7.22
CA ASP A 41 0.92 18.53 6.12
C ASP A 41 1.88 17.34 5.98
N ASN A 42 1.65 16.29 6.78
CA ASN A 42 2.36 15.00 6.71
C ASN A 42 2.01 14.22 5.42
N THR A 43 1.48 14.91 4.40
CA THR A 43 1.22 14.35 3.09
C THR A 43 2.48 14.37 2.25
N GLN A 44 2.66 13.32 1.47
CA GLN A 44 3.74 13.18 0.50
C GLN A 44 3.14 12.99 -0.89
N THR A 45 3.88 13.40 -1.92
CA THR A 45 3.49 13.10 -3.30
C THR A 45 3.68 11.61 -3.58
N VAL A 46 2.57 10.88 -3.70
CA VAL A 46 2.53 9.46 -4.03
C VAL A 46 2.09 9.28 -5.47
N ALA A 47 2.91 8.60 -6.27
CA ALA A 47 2.55 8.17 -7.62
C ALA A 47 2.01 6.74 -7.57
N LEU A 48 0.81 6.53 -8.11
CA LEU A 48 0.12 5.25 -8.16
C LEU A 48 -0.20 4.87 -9.60
N SER A 49 -0.09 3.58 -9.89
CA SER A 49 -0.53 2.98 -11.14
C SER A 49 -1.17 1.63 -10.89
N GLY A 50 -1.91 1.10 -11.85
CA GLY A 50 -2.47 -0.24 -11.75
C GLY A 50 -3.30 -0.60 -12.96
N THR A 51 -3.74 -1.84 -12.99
CA THR A 51 -4.69 -2.35 -13.98
C THR A 51 -5.96 -2.77 -13.26
N ALA A 52 -7.11 -2.31 -13.75
CA ALA A 52 -8.42 -2.72 -13.29
C ALA A 52 -9.05 -3.70 -14.28
N ALA A 53 -9.31 -4.93 -13.84
CA ALA A 53 -9.80 -5.98 -14.70
C ALA A 53 -10.58 -7.06 -13.92
N THR A 54 -11.54 -7.68 -14.59
CA THR A 54 -12.34 -8.81 -14.09
C THR A 54 -12.21 -10.06 -14.98
N GLY A 55 -11.05 -10.22 -15.64
CA GLY A 55 -10.87 -11.09 -16.82
C GLY A 55 -10.99 -10.32 -18.14
N ASP A 56 -11.76 -9.23 -18.13
CA ASP A 56 -11.74 -8.20 -19.17
C ASP A 56 -11.29 -6.86 -18.57
N ALA A 57 -10.71 -6.00 -19.41
CA ALA A 57 -10.31 -4.66 -19.02
C ALA A 57 -11.53 -3.81 -18.66
N LEU A 58 -11.51 -3.21 -17.47
CA LEU A 58 -12.53 -2.24 -17.07
C LEU A 58 -12.19 -0.89 -17.70
N ALA A 59 -12.62 -0.66 -18.94
CA ALA A 59 -12.36 0.58 -19.67
C ALA A 59 -13.25 1.74 -19.21
N SER A 60 -12.70 2.96 -19.16
CA SER A 60 -13.42 4.18 -18.73
C SER A 60 -14.10 4.06 -17.35
N ALA A 61 -13.55 3.20 -16.49
CA ALA A 61 -14.00 3.02 -15.12
C ALA A 61 -13.52 4.17 -14.24
N SER A 62 -14.36 4.59 -13.28
CA SER A 62 -13.99 5.62 -12.32
C SER A 62 -13.07 5.03 -11.26
N VAL A 63 -11.88 5.58 -11.12
CA VAL A 63 -10.91 5.20 -10.07
C VAL A 63 -10.89 6.29 -9.02
N THR A 64 -11.18 5.94 -7.78
CA THR A 64 -11.08 6.82 -6.61
C THR A 64 -10.03 6.27 -5.66
N VAL A 65 -9.02 7.05 -5.35
CA VAL A 65 -8.01 6.76 -4.33
C VAL A 65 -8.33 7.59 -3.11
N SER A 66 -8.65 6.94 -2.00
CA SER A 66 -8.93 7.57 -0.70
C SER A 66 -7.90 7.12 0.32
N CYS A 67 -7.03 8.04 0.73
CA CYS A 67 -5.93 7.76 1.64
C CYS A 67 -6.30 8.10 3.09
N ALA A 68 -5.45 7.69 4.05
CA ALA A 68 -5.60 8.08 5.45
C ALA A 68 -5.73 9.61 5.57
N GLN A 69 -4.96 10.34 4.76
CA GLN A 69 -5.19 11.74 4.43
C GLN A 69 -4.94 11.98 2.94
N GLY A 70 -5.80 12.76 2.28
CA GLY A 70 -5.72 13.03 0.85
C GLY A 70 -6.52 12.05 -0.01
N SER A 71 -6.88 12.50 -1.21
CA SER A 71 -7.63 11.70 -2.18
C SER A 71 -7.39 12.18 -3.60
N ALA A 72 -7.56 11.30 -4.57
CA ALA A 72 -7.54 11.66 -5.99
C ALA A 72 -8.49 10.77 -6.78
N THR A 73 -8.89 11.25 -7.96
CA THR A 73 -9.74 10.49 -8.89
C THR A 73 -9.14 10.49 -10.29
N THR A 74 -9.27 9.39 -11.01
CA THR A 74 -8.86 9.26 -12.41
C THR A 74 -9.79 8.31 -13.15
N LEU A 75 -9.53 8.08 -14.44
CA LEU A 75 -10.22 7.07 -15.24
C LEU A 75 -9.22 6.02 -15.72
N THR A 76 -9.71 4.80 -15.91
CA THR A 76 -8.94 3.78 -16.64
C THR A 76 -8.96 4.05 -18.15
N ASP A 77 -7.88 3.68 -18.83
CA ASP A 77 -7.81 3.67 -20.29
C ASP A 77 -8.53 2.46 -20.90
N GLY A 78 -8.50 2.34 -22.24
CA GLY A 78 -9.14 1.22 -22.95
C GLY A 78 -8.58 -0.17 -22.61
N GLY A 79 -7.38 -0.24 -22.02
CA GLY A 79 -6.77 -1.46 -21.51
C GLY A 79 -6.96 -1.67 -20.01
N GLY A 80 -7.79 -0.84 -19.34
CA GLY A 80 -8.04 -0.93 -17.91
C GLY A 80 -6.93 -0.31 -17.05
N ASN A 81 -5.91 0.32 -17.64
CA ASN A 81 -4.79 0.88 -16.88
C ASN A 81 -5.18 2.24 -16.31
N TYR A 82 -4.73 2.53 -15.09
CA TYR A 82 -4.83 3.85 -14.48
C TYR A 82 -3.49 4.33 -13.94
N ARG A 83 -3.34 5.65 -13.91
CA ARG A 83 -2.23 6.35 -13.27
C ARG A 83 -2.77 7.59 -12.58
N VAL A 84 -2.30 7.85 -11.37
CA VAL A 84 -2.69 9.03 -10.59
C VAL A 84 -1.57 9.42 -9.64
N THR A 85 -1.38 10.72 -9.46
CA THR A 85 -0.49 11.27 -8.43
C THR A 85 -1.37 11.98 -7.41
N VAL A 86 -1.12 11.73 -6.13
CA VAL A 86 -1.87 12.29 -5.01
C VAL A 86 -0.92 12.79 -3.94
N ASN A 87 -1.22 13.95 -3.34
CA ASN A 87 -0.57 14.36 -2.10
C ASN A 87 -1.35 13.74 -0.94
N ALA A 88 -0.77 12.73 -0.30
CA ALA A 88 -1.47 11.91 0.66
C ALA A 88 -0.57 11.34 1.76
N THR A 89 -1.19 10.94 2.86
CA THR A 89 -0.60 10.04 3.87
C THR A 89 -1.14 8.63 3.62
N LEU A 90 -0.23 7.68 3.43
CA LEU A 90 -0.55 6.26 3.23
C LEU A 90 -1.10 5.62 4.52
N PRO A 91 -1.82 4.49 4.43
CA PRO A 91 -2.18 3.76 3.21
C PRO A 91 -3.39 4.40 2.51
N CYS A 92 -3.80 3.85 1.37
CA CYS A 92 -5.02 4.25 0.66
C CYS A 92 -5.86 3.04 0.25
N VAL A 93 -7.17 3.26 0.17
CA VAL A 93 -8.12 2.38 -0.50
C VAL A 93 -8.30 2.88 -1.93
N ILE A 94 -8.20 1.97 -2.89
CA ILE A 94 -8.50 2.23 -4.30
C ILE A 94 -9.88 1.63 -4.57
N THR A 95 -10.79 2.43 -5.11
CA THR A 95 -12.13 1.99 -5.54
C THR A 95 -12.24 2.18 -7.04
N VAL A 96 -12.56 1.12 -7.76
CA VAL A 96 -12.82 1.18 -9.20
C VAL A 96 -14.28 0.82 -9.45
N ALA A 97 -15.03 1.76 -10.01
CA ALA A 97 -16.45 1.59 -10.31
C ALA A 97 -16.70 1.58 -11.82
N SER A 98 -17.44 0.58 -12.30
CA SER A 98 -17.85 0.45 -13.71
C SER A 98 -19.18 -0.29 -13.82
N GLY A 99 -20.09 0.16 -14.68
CA GLY A 99 -21.30 -0.61 -15.02
C GLY A 99 -22.22 -0.99 -13.85
N GLY A 100 -22.13 -0.33 -12.70
CA GLY A 100 -22.88 -0.66 -11.48
C GLY A 100 -22.18 -1.62 -10.51
N THR A 101 -20.99 -2.10 -10.84
CA THR A 101 -20.12 -2.86 -9.93
C THR A 101 -19.00 -1.98 -9.40
N SER A 102 -18.41 -2.38 -8.27
CA SER A 102 -17.26 -1.71 -7.67
C SER A 102 -16.32 -2.73 -7.09
N LEU A 103 -15.06 -2.65 -7.52
CA LEU A 103 -13.96 -3.41 -6.96
C LEU A 103 -13.09 -2.50 -6.12
N HIS A 104 -12.48 -3.09 -5.11
CA HIS A 104 -11.63 -2.40 -4.18
C HIS A 104 -10.25 -3.06 -4.13
N SER A 105 -9.28 -2.22 -3.81
CA SER A 105 -7.90 -2.61 -3.57
C SER A 105 -7.31 -1.69 -2.51
N LEU A 106 -6.07 -1.95 -2.12
CA LEU A 106 -5.34 -1.15 -1.15
C LEU A 106 -3.97 -0.79 -1.69
N THR A 107 -3.39 0.27 -1.16
CA THR A 107 -2.00 0.64 -1.41
C THR A 107 -1.35 1.15 -0.13
N TYR A 108 -0.16 0.64 0.17
CA TYR A 108 0.66 1.01 1.33
C TYR A 108 1.99 1.69 0.92
N ALA A 109 2.16 1.96 -0.37
CA ALA A 109 3.35 2.59 -0.95
C ALA A 109 3.03 3.21 -2.31
N GLY A 110 3.91 4.06 -2.83
CA GLY A 110 3.85 4.40 -4.26
C GLY A 110 4.15 3.18 -5.14
N GLY A 111 3.68 3.22 -6.40
CA GLY A 111 3.94 2.18 -7.39
C GLY A 111 2.68 1.51 -7.93
N THR A 112 2.82 0.24 -8.32
CA THR A 112 1.75 -0.52 -8.94
C THR A 112 0.90 -1.24 -7.89
N PHE A 113 -0.40 -0.97 -7.91
CA PHE A 113 -1.42 -1.67 -7.14
C PHE A 113 -2.61 -1.90 -8.05
N ASN A 114 -2.92 -3.15 -8.36
CA ASN A 114 -4.00 -3.52 -9.27
C ASN A 114 -5.36 -3.50 -8.56
N THR A 115 -6.44 -3.49 -9.32
CA THR A 115 -7.80 -3.65 -8.79
C THR A 115 -8.53 -4.76 -9.54
N THR A 116 -8.63 -5.93 -8.92
CA THR A 116 -9.19 -7.16 -9.52
C THR A 116 -10.07 -7.90 -8.50
N PRO A 117 -10.81 -8.94 -8.91
CA PRO A 117 -11.55 -9.79 -7.96
C PRO A 117 -10.66 -10.40 -6.86
N GLU A 118 -9.38 -10.64 -7.14
CA GLU A 118 -8.43 -11.12 -6.12
C GLU A 118 -8.11 -10.06 -5.07
N THR A 119 -8.00 -8.77 -5.45
CA THR A 119 -7.78 -7.68 -4.50
C THR A 119 -9.01 -7.38 -3.66
N GLU A 120 -10.20 -7.57 -4.23
CA GLU A 120 -11.46 -7.52 -3.47
C GLU A 120 -11.48 -8.63 -2.40
N LEU A 121 -11.11 -9.85 -2.79
CA LEU A 121 -10.98 -11.00 -1.89
C LEU A 121 -9.90 -10.80 -0.80
N LEU A 122 -8.80 -10.11 -1.12
CA LEU A 122 -7.81 -9.69 -0.13
C LEU A 122 -8.43 -8.77 0.94
N LEU A 123 -9.25 -7.80 0.52
CA LEU A 123 -9.93 -6.90 1.46
C LEU A 123 -11.01 -7.63 2.28
N VAL A 124 -11.72 -8.60 1.70
CA VAL A 124 -12.63 -9.49 2.44
C VAL A 124 -11.87 -10.23 3.54
N TYR A 125 -10.71 -10.81 3.22
CA TYR A 125 -9.88 -11.52 4.20
C TYR A 125 -9.40 -10.59 5.32
N LEU A 126 -8.79 -9.45 4.98
CA LEU A 126 -8.31 -8.47 5.95
C LEU A 126 -9.43 -7.92 6.83
N ALA A 127 -10.58 -7.59 6.24
CA ALA A 127 -11.75 -7.13 6.99
C ALA A 127 -12.20 -8.18 8.02
N ALA A 128 -12.22 -9.45 7.64
CA ALA A 128 -12.58 -10.54 8.55
C ALA A 128 -11.55 -10.73 9.67
N GLN A 129 -10.24 -10.59 9.39
CA GLN A 129 -9.20 -10.58 10.44
C GLN A 129 -9.41 -9.46 11.46
N LEU A 130 -9.94 -8.31 11.00
CA LEU A 130 -10.26 -7.14 11.81
C LEU A 130 -11.64 -7.21 12.48
N GLY A 131 -12.35 -8.34 12.37
CA GLY A 131 -13.68 -8.51 12.94
C GLY A 131 -14.76 -7.65 12.29
N THR A 132 -14.58 -7.25 11.04
CA THR A 132 -15.52 -6.43 10.26
C THR A 132 -15.81 -7.07 8.89
N ASN A 133 -16.44 -6.32 7.99
CA ASN A 133 -16.63 -6.67 6.59
C ASN A 133 -16.04 -5.58 5.68
N THR A 134 -15.95 -5.82 4.37
CA THR A 134 -15.31 -4.87 3.43
C THR A 134 -15.95 -3.47 3.48
N ALA A 135 -17.28 -3.38 3.56
CA ALA A 135 -17.98 -2.10 3.68
C ALA A 135 -17.63 -1.38 4.98
N GLY A 136 -17.52 -2.11 6.09
CA GLY A 136 -17.10 -1.56 7.39
C GLY A 136 -15.64 -1.15 7.41
N LEU A 137 -14.75 -1.92 6.77
CA LEU A 137 -13.34 -1.60 6.62
C LEU A 137 -13.15 -0.29 5.84
N ILE A 138 -13.75 -0.20 4.66
CA ILE A 138 -13.63 0.95 3.75
C ILE A 138 -14.35 2.17 4.33
N GLY A 139 -15.60 2.01 4.78
CA GLY A 139 -16.42 3.11 5.29
C GLY A 139 -15.87 3.78 6.55
N ASN A 140 -15.10 3.05 7.37
CA ASN A 140 -14.46 3.59 8.57
C ASN A 140 -12.95 3.82 8.42
N PHE A 141 -12.39 3.58 7.23
CA PHE A 141 -10.94 3.58 7.01
C PHE A 141 -10.26 4.87 7.48
N GLN A 142 -10.76 6.04 7.05
CA GLN A 142 -10.14 7.33 7.36
C GLN A 142 -10.24 7.71 8.85
N GLY A 143 -11.25 7.18 9.55
CA GLY A 143 -11.47 7.45 10.98
C GLY A 143 -10.90 6.39 11.93
N ASN A 144 -10.32 5.31 11.42
CA ASN A 144 -9.86 4.17 12.22
C ASN A 144 -8.36 3.92 12.07
N ALA A 145 -7.59 4.39 13.05
CA ALA A 145 -6.14 4.26 13.06
C ALA A 145 -5.65 2.79 13.07
N HIS A 146 -6.43 1.86 13.64
CA HIS A 146 -6.07 0.45 13.63
C HIS A 146 -6.20 -0.15 12.22
N PHE A 147 -7.26 0.21 11.48
CA PHE A 147 -7.41 -0.20 10.08
C PHE A 147 -6.30 0.37 9.20
N GLN A 148 -5.92 1.63 9.43
CA GLN A 148 -4.78 2.26 8.76
C GLN A 148 -3.47 1.53 9.06
N GLN A 149 -3.17 1.29 10.34
CA GLN A 149 -1.94 0.59 10.74
C GLN A 149 -1.83 -0.81 10.12
N VAL A 150 -2.93 -1.55 10.05
CA VAL A 150 -2.95 -2.90 9.48
C VAL A 150 -2.74 -2.88 7.97
N MET A 151 -3.41 -1.97 7.25
CA MET A 151 -3.27 -1.86 5.80
C MET A 151 -1.95 -1.21 5.37
N ASP A 152 -1.28 -0.45 6.24
CA ASP A 152 0.05 0.13 5.99
C ASP A 152 1.17 -0.91 6.18
N ASN A 153 0.89 -2.01 6.89
CA ASN A 153 1.88 -3.03 7.18
C ASN A 153 2.03 -4.02 6.01
N ALA A 154 3.08 -3.82 5.22
CA ALA A 154 3.41 -4.66 4.07
C ALA A 154 3.52 -6.16 4.41
N ASN A 155 4.01 -6.53 5.59
CA ASN A 155 4.10 -7.93 6.00
C ASN A 155 2.71 -8.53 6.25
N THR A 156 1.82 -7.77 6.90
CA THR A 156 0.43 -8.20 7.11
C THR A 156 -0.30 -8.36 5.79
N VAL A 157 -0.17 -7.40 4.87
CA VAL A 157 -0.77 -7.48 3.53
C VAL A 157 -0.20 -8.66 2.73
N GLN A 158 1.11 -8.89 2.77
CA GLN A 158 1.73 -10.03 2.08
C GLN A 158 1.30 -11.39 2.66
N ALA A 159 1.16 -11.49 3.98
CA ALA A 159 0.65 -12.70 4.63
C ALA A 159 -0.81 -12.96 4.23
N ALA A 160 -1.66 -11.92 4.25
CA ALA A 160 -3.04 -12.00 3.81
C ALA A 160 -3.16 -12.41 2.34
N GLN A 161 -2.34 -11.83 1.45
CA GLN A 161 -2.27 -12.20 0.03
C GLN A 161 -1.89 -13.68 -0.14
N SER A 162 -0.89 -14.16 0.61
CA SER A 162 -0.48 -15.57 0.58
C SER A 162 -1.59 -16.51 1.06
N ALA A 163 -2.35 -16.10 2.08
CA ALA A 163 -3.49 -16.84 2.59
C ALA A 163 -4.64 -16.89 1.58
N VAL A 164 -4.96 -15.77 0.93
CA VAL A 164 -5.94 -15.68 -0.16
C VAL A 164 -5.59 -16.67 -1.27
N VAL A 165 -4.36 -16.59 -1.80
CA VAL A 165 -3.86 -17.50 -2.85
C VAL A 165 -4.00 -18.96 -2.42
N THR A 166 -3.52 -19.30 -1.23
CA THR A 166 -3.55 -20.69 -0.73
C THR A 166 -4.98 -21.22 -0.62
N ASN A 167 -5.90 -20.44 -0.06
CA ASN A 167 -7.30 -20.84 0.10
C ASN A 167 -7.99 -21.03 -1.26
N LEU A 168 -7.75 -20.12 -2.22
CA LEU A 168 -8.31 -20.22 -3.56
C LEU A 168 -7.78 -21.45 -4.30
N GLN A 169 -6.47 -21.66 -4.30
CA GLN A 169 -5.85 -22.83 -4.94
C GLN A 169 -6.41 -24.14 -4.38
N GLN A 170 -6.55 -24.25 -3.06
CA GLN A 170 -7.08 -25.45 -2.40
C GLN A 170 -8.57 -25.65 -2.70
N ARG A 171 -9.39 -24.60 -2.58
CA ARG A 171 -10.85 -24.71 -2.73
C ARG A 171 -11.29 -24.96 -4.17
N TYR A 172 -10.59 -24.38 -5.14
CA TYR A 172 -10.94 -24.38 -6.55
C TYR A 172 -10.06 -25.30 -7.40
N ALA A 173 -9.08 -25.98 -6.79
CA ALA A 173 -8.14 -26.87 -7.46
C ALA A 173 -7.42 -26.19 -8.64
N VAL A 174 -7.06 -24.91 -8.47
CA VAL A 174 -6.32 -24.10 -9.45
C VAL A 174 -4.88 -23.87 -9.01
N THR A 175 -4.01 -23.54 -9.96
CA THR A 175 -2.65 -23.09 -9.68
C THR A 175 -2.50 -21.66 -10.16
N LEU A 176 -2.31 -20.72 -9.23
CA LEU A 176 -2.07 -19.32 -9.55
C LEU A 176 -0.57 -19.12 -9.80
N SER A 177 -0.25 -18.58 -10.96
CA SER A 177 1.12 -18.33 -11.42
C SER A 177 1.75 -17.10 -10.78
N THR A 178 0.91 -16.15 -10.34
CA THR A 178 1.31 -14.83 -9.86
C THR A 178 0.74 -14.57 -8.47
N PRO A 179 1.36 -15.15 -7.41
CA PRO A 179 0.85 -15.00 -6.04
C PRO A 179 0.91 -13.56 -5.51
N ALA A 180 1.71 -12.69 -6.12
CA ALA A 180 1.79 -11.27 -5.81
C ALA A 180 0.83 -10.41 -6.65
N PHE A 181 -0.43 -10.84 -6.76
CA PHE A 181 -1.44 -10.23 -7.64
C PHE A 181 -1.71 -8.74 -7.34
N LEU A 182 -1.53 -8.30 -6.08
CA LEU A 182 -1.77 -6.92 -5.69
C LEU A 182 -0.83 -5.96 -6.41
N THR A 183 0.47 -6.29 -6.47
CA THR A 183 1.51 -5.35 -6.91
C THR A 183 2.16 -5.70 -8.24
N THR A 184 1.92 -6.91 -8.78
CA THR A 184 2.53 -7.35 -10.03
C THR A 184 1.90 -6.62 -11.22
N PRO A 185 2.64 -5.79 -11.97
CA PRO A 185 2.09 -5.15 -13.15
C PRO A 185 1.65 -6.20 -14.18
N PHE A 186 0.49 -6.00 -14.79
CA PHE A 186 0.01 -6.88 -15.87
C PHE A 186 -0.80 -6.11 -16.90
N VAL A 187 -0.94 -6.74 -18.07
CA VAL A 187 -1.77 -6.27 -19.18
C VAL A 187 -2.83 -7.32 -19.43
N VAL A 188 -4.08 -6.89 -19.59
CA VAL A 188 -5.20 -7.80 -19.91
C VAL A 188 -4.93 -8.56 -21.21
N GLY A 189 -5.24 -9.85 -21.23
CA GLY A 189 -4.98 -10.78 -22.33
C GLY A 189 -3.54 -11.32 -22.38
N GLN A 190 -2.70 -11.05 -21.38
CA GLN A 190 -1.33 -11.59 -21.30
C GLN A 190 -1.17 -12.62 -20.18
N PRO A 191 -0.20 -13.55 -20.28
CA PRO A 191 0.14 -14.44 -19.19
C PRO A 191 0.48 -13.71 -17.89
N GLY A 192 0.15 -14.33 -16.74
CA GLY A 192 0.37 -13.78 -15.40
C GLY A 192 -0.95 -13.61 -14.66
N VAL A 193 -1.13 -12.47 -13.99
CA VAL A 193 -2.34 -12.15 -13.20
C VAL A 193 -3.62 -12.38 -14.00
N ASP A 194 -3.67 -11.97 -15.27
CA ASP A 194 -4.88 -12.12 -16.09
C ASP A 194 -5.22 -13.59 -16.38
N SER A 195 -4.22 -14.45 -16.60
CA SER A 195 -4.42 -15.89 -16.74
C SER A 195 -4.89 -16.54 -15.43
N ASP A 196 -4.47 -16.00 -14.29
CA ASP A 196 -4.93 -16.45 -12.97
C ASP A 196 -6.40 -16.05 -12.75
N LEU A 197 -6.80 -14.82 -13.13
CA LEU A 197 -8.20 -14.38 -13.14
C LEU A 197 -9.07 -15.27 -14.03
N ASP A 198 -8.60 -15.60 -15.23
CA ASP A 198 -9.26 -16.53 -16.14
C ASP A 198 -9.47 -17.92 -15.52
N ALA A 199 -8.44 -18.43 -14.84
CA ALA A 199 -8.51 -19.73 -14.18
C ALA A 199 -9.52 -19.71 -13.02
N LEU A 200 -9.52 -18.64 -12.22
CA LEU A 200 -10.47 -18.43 -11.12
C LEU A 200 -11.91 -18.30 -11.63
N ALA A 201 -12.13 -17.54 -12.70
CA ALA A 201 -13.45 -17.43 -13.33
C ALA A 201 -13.95 -18.79 -13.86
N LYS A 202 -13.10 -19.53 -14.59
CA LYS A 202 -13.44 -20.89 -15.07
C LYS A 202 -13.73 -21.87 -13.94
N ALA A 203 -13.09 -21.71 -12.78
CA ALA A 203 -13.33 -22.53 -11.60
C ALA A 203 -14.55 -22.09 -10.77
N GLY A 204 -15.17 -20.96 -11.11
CA GLY A 204 -16.34 -20.42 -10.39
C GLY A 204 -15.99 -19.64 -9.11
N ALA A 205 -14.77 -19.13 -8.99
CA ALA A 205 -14.39 -18.20 -7.91
C ALA A 205 -14.78 -16.74 -8.23
N ILE A 206 -15.05 -16.44 -9.51
CA ILE A 206 -15.51 -15.14 -10.01
C ILE A 206 -16.84 -15.40 -10.74
N ASP A 207 -17.84 -14.58 -10.44
CA ASP A 207 -19.17 -14.67 -11.03
C ASP A 207 -19.24 -14.07 -12.45
N SER A 208 -20.40 -14.17 -13.09
CA SER A 208 -20.61 -13.66 -14.46
C SER A 208 -20.54 -12.13 -14.57
N ASN A 209 -20.60 -11.40 -13.46
CA ASN A 209 -20.47 -9.94 -13.44
C ASN A 209 -19.02 -9.51 -13.19
N GLY A 210 -18.09 -10.46 -13.10
CA GLY A 210 -16.70 -10.18 -12.81
C GLY A 210 -16.43 -9.90 -11.33
N MET A 211 -17.36 -10.20 -10.43
CA MET A 211 -17.19 -10.03 -8.98
C MET A 211 -16.81 -11.36 -8.33
N PRO A 212 -16.16 -11.37 -7.15
CA PRO A 212 -15.93 -12.62 -6.43
C PRO A 212 -17.24 -13.36 -6.17
N ASP A 213 -17.27 -14.67 -6.46
CA ASP A 213 -18.42 -15.52 -6.19
C ASP A 213 -18.71 -15.59 -4.67
N ALA A 214 -19.98 -15.74 -4.29
CA ALA A 214 -20.39 -15.77 -2.89
C ALA A 214 -19.69 -16.88 -2.08
N ALA A 215 -19.35 -18.02 -2.70
CA ALA A 215 -18.58 -19.08 -2.05
C ALA A 215 -17.12 -18.66 -1.81
N ALA A 216 -16.51 -17.90 -2.72
CA ALA A 216 -15.15 -17.38 -2.55
C ALA A 216 -15.12 -16.33 -1.42
N VAL A 217 -16.10 -15.42 -1.40
CA VAL A 217 -16.27 -14.43 -0.32
C VAL A 217 -16.44 -15.13 1.03
N THR A 218 -17.31 -16.14 1.10
CA THR A 218 -17.56 -16.91 2.32
C THR A 218 -16.31 -17.64 2.80
N LEU A 219 -15.57 -18.28 1.88
CA LEU A 219 -14.32 -18.96 2.17
C LEU A 219 -13.32 -18.00 2.83
N LEU A 220 -13.07 -16.84 2.22
CA LEU A 220 -12.05 -15.92 2.72
C LEU A 220 -12.49 -15.16 3.96
N THR A 221 -13.79 -14.92 4.13
CA THR A 221 -14.34 -14.39 5.38
C THR A 221 -14.05 -15.36 6.53
N GLN A 222 -14.31 -16.66 6.34
CA GLN A 222 -14.02 -17.67 7.37
C GLN A 222 -12.52 -17.83 7.63
N ALA A 223 -11.71 -17.86 6.57
CA ALA A 223 -10.26 -17.97 6.69
C ALA A 223 -9.63 -16.76 7.41
N GLY A 224 -10.12 -15.55 7.15
CA GLY A 224 -9.66 -14.33 7.82
C GLY A 224 -10.11 -14.30 9.28
N ALA A 225 -11.37 -14.62 9.57
CA ALA A 225 -11.87 -14.68 10.94
C ALA A 225 -11.14 -15.72 11.81
N ALA A 226 -10.57 -16.76 11.21
CA ALA A 226 -9.76 -17.76 11.88
C ALA A 226 -8.33 -17.27 12.24
N GLN A 227 -7.92 -16.08 11.77
CA GLN A 227 -6.59 -15.50 11.96
C GLN A 227 -6.70 -14.01 12.36
N PRO A 228 -7.28 -13.67 13.54
CA PRO A 228 -7.50 -12.29 13.95
C PRO A 228 -6.20 -11.50 14.18
N LEU A 229 -6.26 -10.19 13.98
CA LEU A 229 -5.16 -9.23 14.17
C LEU A 229 -5.28 -8.43 15.47
#